data_AF-A0A7C7YB28-F1
#
_entry.id   AF-A0A7C7YB28-F1
#
_cell.length_a   1.000
_cell.length_b   1.000
_cell.length_c   1.000
_cell.angle_alpha   90.00
_cell.angle_beta   90.00
_cell.angle_gamma   90.00
#
_symmetry.space_group_name_H-M   'P 1'
#
loop_
_entity.id
_entity.type
_entity.pdbx_description
1 polymer ?
#
loop_
_entity_poly.entity_id
_entity_poly.type
_entity_poly.pdbx_seq_one_letter_code
_entity_poly.pdbx_strand_id
1 'polypeptide(L)'
;MPALDKIPNSSRKIRTAKEFKMSATAVHLAPVPTSPIEEIAPLVAKLRRTFDSGKTKPLEWRRAQLEALIRFAKENSDALVEALQADMGKPELEARAADVGQITIEAKIALKNLKKWTRPQGAGMIPLMGKSFVVRDPLGVVLIIAPWNYPVGLLLSPLVGAIAAGNAVVLKPSEVTAHTSAVLAERLPKYIDTDAIALVEGGVPETSALLEQRFDHIMYTGNG
;
A
#
# COMPACT_ATOMS: atom_id res chain seq x y z
N MET A 1 -61.34 -57.48 -1.76
CA MET A 1 -60.05 -56.77 -1.88
C MET A 1 -60.23 -55.37 -1.31
N PRO A 2 -59.36 -54.92 -0.39
CA PRO A 2 -59.72 -53.97 0.64
C PRO A 2 -59.40 -52.50 0.30
N ALA A 3 -59.82 -51.66 1.23
CA ALA A 3 -59.99 -50.23 1.21
C ALA A 3 -58.69 -49.39 1.17
N LEU A 4 -58.84 -48.22 0.54
CA LEU A 4 -58.29 -46.90 0.88
C LEU A 4 -57.29 -46.84 2.05
N ASP A 5 -56.01 -46.68 1.72
CA ASP A 5 -55.02 -46.11 2.63
C ASP A 5 -54.64 -44.67 2.23
N LYS A 6 -54.71 -43.82 3.25
CA LYS A 6 -54.61 -42.36 3.19
C LYS A 6 -53.16 -41.93 2.95
N ILE A 7 -52.94 -41.07 1.96
CA ILE A 7 -51.70 -40.29 1.82
C ILE A 7 -51.70 -39.22 2.94
N PRO A 8 -50.71 -39.17 3.85
CA PRO A 8 -50.62 -38.08 4.81
C PRO A 8 -50.14 -36.81 4.11
N ASN A 9 -50.99 -35.78 4.13
CA ASN A 9 -50.68 -34.42 3.77
C ASN A 9 -49.62 -33.86 4.73
N SER A 10 -48.33 -33.91 4.34
CA SER A 10 -47.28 -33.26 5.13
C SER A 10 -47.28 -31.76 4.82
N SER A 11 -47.99 -31.00 5.66
CA SER A 11 -47.87 -29.55 5.69
C SER A 11 -46.46 -29.18 6.18
N ARG A 12 -45.49 -29.06 5.27
CA ARG A 12 -44.22 -28.41 5.57
C ARG A 12 -44.51 -26.95 5.87
N LYS A 13 -44.59 -26.60 7.15
CA LYS A 13 -44.50 -25.22 7.63
C LYS A 13 -43.21 -24.64 7.07
N ILE A 14 -43.35 -23.73 6.11
CA ILE A 14 -42.27 -22.86 5.64
C ILE A 14 -41.78 -22.11 6.89
N ARG A 15 -40.55 -22.39 7.32
CA ARG A 15 -39.91 -21.61 8.36
C ARG A 15 -39.73 -20.20 7.81
N THR A 16 -40.50 -19.26 8.35
CA THR A 16 -40.34 -17.83 8.13
C THR A 16 -38.89 -17.44 8.36
N ALA A 17 -38.33 -16.69 7.40
CA ALA A 17 -36.99 -16.14 7.46
C ALA A 17 -36.78 -15.46 8.82
N LYS A 18 -35.84 -16.01 9.60
CA LYS A 18 -35.38 -15.39 10.83
C LYS A 18 -34.64 -14.13 10.39
N GLU A 19 -35.20 -12.96 10.69
CA GLU A 19 -34.55 -11.67 10.49
C GLU A 19 -33.18 -11.72 11.17
N PHE A 20 -32.13 -11.82 10.34
CA PHE A 20 -30.76 -11.67 10.79
C PHE A 20 -30.53 -10.18 10.95
N LYS A 21 -30.84 -9.63 12.14
CA LYS A 21 -30.41 -8.29 12.52
C LYS A 21 -28.88 -8.28 12.51
N MET A 22 -28.28 -7.78 11.43
CA MET A 22 -26.91 -7.27 11.50
C MET A 22 -26.94 -6.10 12.48
N SER A 23 -26.43 -6.34 13.68
CA SER A 23 -26.06 -5.26 14.58
C SER A 23 -24.94 -4.49 13.89
N ALA A 24 -25.24 -3.31 13.35
CA ALA A 24 -24.23 -2.34 13.00
C ALA A 24 -23.59 -1.89 14.32
N THR A 25 -22.58 -2.63 14.76
CA THR A 25 -21.67 -2.15 15.80
C THR A 25 -21.07 -0.87 15.23
N ALA A 26 -21.43 0.27 15.83
CA ALA A 26 -20.79 1.53 15.51
C ALA A 26 -19.29 1.34 15.72
N VAL A 27 -18.53 1.32 14.62
CA VAL A 27 -17.08 1.40 14.68
C VAL A 27 -16.79 2.73 15.36
N HIS A 28 -16.35 2.68 16.61
CA HIS A 28 -15.89 3.86 17.30
C HIS A 28 -14.60 4.28 16.58
N LEU A 29 -14.72 5.25 15.66
CA LEU A 29 -13.59 5.77 14.90
C LEU A 29 -12.59 6.34 15.91
N ALA A 30 -11.46 5.65 16.07
CA ALA A 30 -10.32 6.20 16.78
C ALA A 30 -9.97 7.57 16.17
N PRO A 31 -9.50 8.54 16.97
CA PRO A 31 -9.09 9.84 16.44
C PRO A 31 -8.06 9.62 15.33
N VAL A 32 -8.29 10.27 14.19
CA VAL A 32 -7.44 10.17 13.00
C VAL A 32 -6.04 10.71 13.35
N PRO A 33 -4.98 9.90 13.23
CA PRO A 33 -3.62 10.39 13.34
C PRO A 33 -3.36 11.45 12.27
N THR A 34 -2.70 12.55 12.64
CA THR A 34 -2.42 13.69 11.74
C THR A 34 -0.96 14.09 11.84
N SER A 35 -0.37 14.44 10.70
CA SER A 35 0.94 15.07 10.63
C SER A 35 0.79 16.60 10.64
N PRO A 36 1.67 17.35 11.32
CA PRO A 36 1.61 18.82 11.31
C PRO A 36 1.74 19.36 9.87
N ILE A 37 0.79 20.19 9.44
CA ILE A 37 0.72 20.71 8.07
C ILE A 37 1.99 21.50 7.71
N GLU A 38 2.49 22.27 8.65
CA GLU A 38 3.71 23.07 8.54
C GLU A 38 4.98 22.24 8.29
N GLU A 39 4.96 20.94 8.62
CA GLU A 39 6.10 20.04 8.40
C GLU A 39 6.10 19.39 7.01
N ILE A 40 4.97 19.41 6.29
CA ILE A 40 4.82 18.71 5.00
C ILE A 40 5.78 19.29 3.94
N ALA A 41 5.80 20.61 3.75
CA ALA A 41 6.69 21.23 2.76
C ALA A 41 8.19 21.02 3.08
N PRO A 42 8.66 21.25 4.34
CA PRO A 42 10.03 20.89 4.74
C PRO A 42 10.38 19.42 4.51
N LEU A 43 9.45 18.50 4.79
CA LEU A 43 9.62 17.06 4.60
C LEU A 43 9.80 16.71 3.12
N VAL A 44 8.93 17.21 2.23
CA VAL A 44 9.06 16.98 0.78
C VAL A 44 10.37 17.58 0.25
N ALA A 45 10.76 18.76 0.74
CA ALA A 45 12.05 19.37 0.39
C ALA A 45 13.25 18.54 0.87
N LYS A 46 13.18 17.89 2.04
CA LYS A 46 14.21 16.94 2.51
C LYS A 46 14.33 15.76 1.54
N LEU A 47 13.21 15.11 1.21
CA LEU A 47 13.20 13.96 0.30
C LEU A 47 13.74 14.30 -1.08
N ARG A 48 13.42 15.51 -1.59
CA ARG A 48 13.98 16.04 -2.83
C ARG A 48 15.50 16.12 -2.77
N ARG A 49 16.07 16.74 -1.73
CA ARG A 49 17.53 16.83 -1.55
C ARG A 49 18.17 15.45 -1.45
N THR A 50 17.53 14.51 -0.76
CA THR A 50 18.01 13.13 -0.68
C THR A 50 18.03 12.46 -2.06
N PHE A 51 16.97 12.61 -2.85
CA PHE A 51 16.92 12.10 -4.22
C PHE A 51 18.03 12.74 -5.09
N ASP A 52 18.16 14.06 -5.06
CA ASP A 52 19.11 14.82 -5.87
C ASP A 52 20.57 14.47 -5.54
N SER A 53 20.85 14.09 -4.29
CA SER A 53 22.17 13.56 -3.88
C SER A 53 22.54 12.23 -4.55
N GLY A 54 21.57 11.55 -5.16
CA GLY A 54 21.73 10.23 -5.76
C GLY A 54 21.63 9.06 -4.79
N LYS A 55 21.28 9.28 -3.51
CA LYS A 55 21.18 8.23 -2.46
C LYS A 55 20.37 7.01 -2.91
N THR A 56 19.28 7.24 -3.65
CA THR A 56 18.33 6.20 -4.10
C THR A 56 18.72 5.53 -5.42
N LYS A 57 19.75 6.03 -6.13
CA LYS A 57 20.15 5.53 -7.45
C LYS A 57 20.79 4.12 -7.40
N PRO A 58 21.73 3.80 -6.49
CA PRO A 58 22.40 2.50 -6.46
C PRO A 58 21.42 1.33 -6.29
N LEU A 59 21.69 0.21 -6.99
CA LEU A 59 20.83 -0.99 -6.89
C LEU A 59 20.87 -1.62 -5.50
N GLU A 60 21.97 -1.40 -4.77
CA GLU A 60 22.21 -1.82 -3.40
C GLU A 60 21.20 -1.19 -2.46
N TRP A 61 20.97 0.13 -2.57
CA TRP A 61 19.96 0.83 -1.79
C TRP A 61 18.57 0.27 -2.10
N ARG A 62 18.23 0.14 -3.39
CA ARG A 62 16.91 -0.38 -3.82
C ARG A 62 16.67 -1.80 -3.29
N ARG A 63 17.68 -2.67 -3.38
CA ARG A 63 17.63 -4.03 -2.83
C ARG A 63 17.39 -4.02 -1.33
N ALA A 64 18.17 -3.22 -0.58
CA ALA A 64 18.05 -3.15 0.87
C ALA A 64 16.64 -2.71 1.32
N GLN A 65 16.04 -1.73 0.63
CA GLN A 65 14.67 -1.30 0.93
C GLN A 65 13.63 -2.37 0.60
N LEU A 66 13.76 -3.07 -0.55
CA LEU A 66 12.84 -4.16 -0.90
C LEU A 66 12.92 -5.34 0.09
N GLU A 67 14.13 -5.68 0.53
CA GLU A 67 14.35 -6.68 1.58
C GLU A 67 13.78 -6.21 2.94
N ALA A 68 13.88 -4.91 3.23
CA ALA A 68 13.28 -4.32 4.42
C ALA A 68 11.75 -4.39 4.41
N LEU A 69 11.09 -4.16 3.26
CA LEU A 69 9.63 -4.34 3.14
C LEU A 69 9.19 -5.78 3.37
N ILE A 70 9.98 -6.76 2.92
CA ILE A 70 9.71 -8.18 3.20
C ILE A 70 9.81 -8.45 4.71
N ARG A 71 10.84 -7.93 5.38
CA ARG A 71 10.98 -8.06 6.84
C ARG A 71 9.82 -7.39 7.57
N PHE A 72 9.49 -6.16 7.19
CA PHE A 72 8.37 -5.40 7.75
C PHE A 72 7.05 -6.20 7.65
N ALA A 73 6.69 -6.67 6.46
CA ALA A 73 5.45 -7.41 6.24
C ALA A 73 5.41 -8.73 7.04
N LYS A 74 6.54 -9.42 7.16
CA LYS A 74 6.63 -10.68 7.91
C LYS A 74 6.52 -10.46 9.41
N GLU A 75 7.32 -9.55 9.96
CA GLU A 75 7.44 -9.32 11.41
C GLU A 75 6.25 -8.58 12.00
N ASN A 76 5.50 -7.84 11.17
CA ASN A 76 4.33 -7.06 11.59
C ASN A 76 3.01 -7.63 11.08
N SER A 77 3.01 -8.85 10.53
CA SER A 77 1.81 -9.43 9.92
C SER A 77 0.63 -9.49 10.89
N ASP A 78 0.85 -9.89 12.14
CA ASP A 78 -0.24 -10.03 13.12
C ASP A 78 -0.79 -8.66 13.52
N ALA A 79 0.09 -7.70 13.82
CA ALA A 79 -0.34 -6.33 14.17
C ALA A 79 -1.10 -5.64 13.02
N LEU A 80 -0.68 -5.85 11.76
CA LEU A 80 -1.38 -5.32 10.60
C LEU A 80 -2.76 -5.98 10.43
N VAL A 81 -2.86 -7.29 10.63
CA VAL A 81 -4.14 -8.02 10.57
C VAL A 81 -5.10 -7.58 11.67
N GLU A 82 -4.61 -7.43 12.90
CA GLU A 82 -5.39 -6.93 14.03
C GLU A 82 -5.90 -5.52 13.77
N ALA A 83 -5.06 -4.63 13.23
CA ALA A 83 -5.46 -3.28 12.86
C ALA A 83 -6.51 -3.25 11.74
N LEU A 84 -6.34 -4.08 10.69
CA LEU A 84 -7.31 -4.24 9.61
C LEU A 84 -8.65 -4.78 10.12
N GLN A 85 -8.64 -5.69 11.10
CA GLN A 85 -9.85 -6.16 11.76
C GLN A 85 -10.52 -5.06 12.58
N ALA A 86 -9.74 -4.26 13.30
CA ALA A 86 -10.25 -3.14 14.10
C ALA A 86 -10.91 -2.05 13.23
N ASP A 87 -10.29 -1.71 12.09
CA ASP A 87 -10.80 -0.65 11.21
C ASP A 87 -12.04 -1.07 10.41
N MET A 88 -12.06 -2.30 9.89
CA MET A 88 -13.05 -2.69 8.87
C MET A 88 -13.59 -4.12 9.02
N GLY A 89 -13.25 -4.82 10.11
CA GLY A 89 -13.70 -6.20 10.34
C GLY A 89 -13.19 -7.19 9.28
N LYS A 90 -12.07 -6.87 8.61
CA LYS A 90 -11.56 -7.69 7.49
C LYS A 90 -11.22 -9.11 7.97
N PRO A 91 -11.75 -10.17 7.32
CA PRO A 91 -11.42 -11.54 7.69
C PRO A 91 -9.91 -11.78 7.66
N GLU A 92 -9.39 -12.51 8.66
CA GLU A 92 -7.94 -12.76 8.82
C GLU A 92 -7.27 -13.28 7.54
N LEU A 93 -7.88 -14.27 6.89
CA LEU A 93 -7.31 -14.85 5.67
C LEU A 93 -7.20 -13.82 4.54
N GLU A 94 -8.20 -12.95 4.41
CA GLU A 94 -8.19 -11.87 3.41
C GLU A 94 -7.14 -10.83 3.76
N ALA A 95 -7.09 -10.36 5.01
CA ALA A 95 -6.08 -9.41 5.48
C ALA A 95 -4.65 -9.93 5.25
N ARG A 96 -4.38 -11.20 5.59
CA ARG A 96 -3.08 -11.82 5.40
C ARG A 96 -2.73 -12.00 3.92
N ALA A 97 -3.66 -12.43 3.08
CA ALA A 97 -3.36 -12.74 1.70
C ALA A 97 -3.30 -11.49 0.81
N ALA A 98 -4.32 -10.63 0.88
CA ALA A 98 -4.53 -9.53 -0.04
C ALA A 98 -3.85 -8.22 0.39
N ASP A 99 -3.74 -7.94 1.69
CA ASP A 99 -3.08 -6.72 2.18
C ASP A 99 -1.61 -6.96 2.52
N VAL A 100 -1.33 -7.91 3.42
CA VAL A 100 0.03 -8.09 3.97
C VAL A 100 0.91 -8.96 3.05
N GLY A 101 0.39 -10.10 2.61
CA GLY A 101 1.13 -11.11 1.86
C GLY A 101 1.57 -10.63 0.47
N GLN A 102 0.74 -9.81 -0.17
CA GLN A 102 1.02 -9.23 -1.50
C GLN A 102 2.34 -8.46 -1.53
N ILE A 103 2.67 -7.72 -0.46
CA ILE A 103 3.93 -6.95 -0.36
C ILE A 103 5.14 -7.87 -0.50
N THR A 104 5.13 -9.01 0.20
CA THR A 104 6.24 -9.97 0.14
C THR A 104 6.39 -10.57 -1.25
N ILE A 105 5.27 -10.87 -1.91
CA ILE A 105 5.26 -11.43 -3.28
C ILE A 105 5.88 -10.42 -4.25
N GLU A 106 5.39 -9.18 -4.25
CA GLU A 106 5.84 -8.15 -5.18
C GLU A 106 7.28 -7.73 -4.93
N ALA A 107 7.70 -7.56 -3.67
CA ALA A 107 9.08 -7.23 -3.34
C ALA A 107 10.05 -8.35 -3.79
N LYS A 108 9.67 -9.62 -3.66
CA LYS A 108 10.46 -10.76 -4.19
C LYS A 108 10.53 -10.74 -5.72
N ILE A 109 9.43 -10.45 -6.41
CA ILE A 109 9.41 -10.30 -7.87
C ILE A 109 10.34 -9.15 -8.29
N ALA A 110 10.27 -8.02 -7.61
CA ALA A 110 11.13 -6.87 -7.86
C ALA A 110 12.60 -7.22 -7.64
N LEU A 111 12.97 -7.85 -6.52
CA LEU A 111 14.33 -8.30 -6.24
C LEU A 111 14.89 -9.23 -7.31
N LYS A 112 14.08 -10.18 -7.78
CA LYS A 112 14.46 -11.13 -8.84
C LYS A 112 14.75 -10.42 -10.17
N ASN A 113 14.02 -9.36 -10.48
CA ASN A 113 14.09 -8.68 -11.77
C ASN A 113 14.85 -7.34 -11.75
N LEU A 114 15.24 -6.83 -10.59
CA LEU A 114 15.77 -5.47 -10.41
C LEU A 114 16.92 -5.15 -11.38
N LYS A 115 17.91 -6.05 -11.48
CA LYS A 115 19.04 -5.91 -12.42
C LYS A 115 18.59 -5.91 -13.89
N LYS A 116 17.58 -6.74 -14.23
CA LYS A 116 17.05 -6.84 -15.60
C LYS A 116 16.27 -5.57 -15.99
N TRP A 117 15.45 -5.05 -15.08
CA TRP A 117 14.60 -3.88 -15.33
C TRP A 117 15.41 -2.59 -15.50
N THR A 118 16.51 -2.46 -14.76
CA THR A 118 17.39 -1.27 -14.75
C THR A 118 18.52 -1.32 -15.78
N ARG A 119 18.75 -2.47 -16.44
CA ARG A 119 19.82 -2.60 -17.43
C ARG A 119 19.52 -1.74 -18.68
N PRO A 120 20.50 -0.96 -19.19
CA PRO A 120 20.39 -0.28 -20.48
C PRO A 120 20.01 -1.25 -21.60
N GLN A 121 19.10 -0.83 -22.47
CA GLN A 121 18.60 -1.63 -23.61
C GLN A 121 19.08 -1.01 -24.91
N GLY A 122 19.57 -1.79 -25.87
CA GLY A 122 20.01 -1.25 -27.15
C GLY A 122 18.86 -0.53 -27.87
N ALA A 123 19.12 0.67 -28.38
CA ALA A 123 18.18 1.37 -29.25
C ALA A 123 18.29 0.76 -30.65
N GLY A 124 17.21 0.18 -31.19
CA GLY A 124 17.25 -0.70 -32.36
C GLY A 124 17.88 -0.13 -33.65
N MET A 125 18.00 1.20 -33.77
CA MET A 125 18.68 1.85 -34.89
C MET A 125 20.13 2.16 -34.50
N ILE A 126 21.09 1.47 -35.11
CA ILE A 126 22.52 1.65 -34.87
C ILE A 126 22.99 2.89 -35.64
N PRO A 127 23.48 3.95 -34.98
CA PRO A 127 24.09 5.08 -35.69
C PRO A 127 25.36 4.63 -36.43
N LEU A 128 25.65 5.26 -37.57
CA LEU A 128 26.84 4.96 -38.40
C LEU A 128 28.16 5.05 -37.60
N MET A 129 28.17 5.81 -36.50
CA MET A 129 29.20 5.77 -35.46
C MET A 129 28.57 5.82 -34.06
N GLY A 130 29.11 5.06 -33.10
CA GLY A 130 28.70 5.06 -31.69
C GLY A 130 27.76 3.92 -31.28
N LYS A 131 27.33 3.91 -30.01
CA LYS A 131 26.35 2.97 -29.45
C LYS A 131 25.19 3.75 -28.83
N SER A 132 23.97 3.31 -29.06
CA SER A 132 22.76 3.96 -28.52
C SER A 132 22.02 3.02 -27.57
N PHE A 133 21.61 3.56 -26.43
CA PHE A 133 20.89 2.81 -25.39
C PHE A 133 19.70 3.60 -24.87
N VAL A 134 18.64 2.88 -24.50
CA VAL A 134 17.55 3.37 -23.67
C VAL A 134 17.87 3.02 -22.22
N VAL A 135 17.88 4.03 -21.36
CA VAL A 135 18.10 3.90 -19.92
C VAL A 135 16.82 4.33 -19.21
N ARG A 136 16.43 3.59 -18.16
CA ARG A 136 15.33 3.97 -17.26
C ARG A 136 15.95 4.66 -16.04
N ASP A 137 15.74 5.96 -15.92
CA ASP A 137 16.16 6.76 -14.76
C ASP A 137 14.94 7.02 -13.85
N PRO A 138 15.09 7.07 -12.52
CA PRO A 138 14.00 7.45 -11.62
C PRO A 138 13.49 8.87 -11.92
N LEU A 139 12.22 9.09 -11.62
CA LEU A 139 11.54 10.37 -11.88
C LEU A 139 11.87 11.42 -10.81
N GLY A 140 11.99 11.01 -9.55
CA GLY A 140 12.29 11.93 -8.45
C GLY A 140 11.60 11.57 -7.15
N VAL A 141 10.75 12.48 -6.66
CA VAL A 141 9.93 12.27 -5.46
C VAL A 141 8.52 11.89 -5.91
N VAL A 142 8.06 10.74 -5.44
CA VAL A 142 6.75 10.16 -5.77
C VAL A 142 5.81 10.28 -4.57
N LEU A 143 4.57 10.68 -4.81
CA LEU A 143 3.51 10.62 -3.80
C LEU A 143 2.64 9.38 -4.05
N ILE A 144 2.33 8.63 -3.00
CA ILE A 144 1.42 7.48 -3.05
C ILE A 144 0.28 7.73 -2.06
N ILE A 145 -0.93 7.87 -2.57
CA ILE A 145 -2.16 8.06 -1.79
C ILE A 145 -2.99 6.78 -1.87
N ALA A 146 -3.19 6.12 -0.73
CA ALA A 146 -3.90 4.85 -0.65
C ALA A 146 -5.36 5.01 -0.19
N PRO A 147 -6.27 4.14 -0.65
CA PRO A 147 -7.66 4.09 -0.22
C PRO A 147 -7.80 3.24 1.06
N TRP A 148 -9.01 3.20 1.60
CA TRP A 148 -9.34 2.46 2.83
C TRP A 148 -9.60 0.96 2.63
N ASN A 149 -9.87 0.49 1.41
CA ASN A 149 -10.37 -0.89 1.20
C ASN A 149 -9.25 -1.95 1.21
N TYR A 150 -8.02 -1.60 0.85
CA TYR A 150 -6.81 -2.40 1.03
C TYR A 150 -5.65 -1.49 1.47
N PRO A 151 -5.74 -0.92 2.68
CA PRO A 151 -4.94 0.23 3.11
C PRO A 151 -3.45 -0.07 3.27
N VAL A 152 -3.08 -1.35 3.45
CA VAL A 152 -1.69 -1.80 3.51
C VAL A 152 -1.20 -2.15 2.11
N GLY A 153 -1.97 -3.00 1.40
CA GLY A 153 -1.62 -3.50 0.08
C GLY A 153 -1.49 -2.37 -0.94
N LEU A 154 -2.51 -1.52 -1.07
CA LEU A 154 -2.53 -0.43 -2.06
C LEU A 154 -1.64 0.76 -1.70
N LEU A 155 -1.06 0.79 -0.50
CA LEU A 155 -0.02 1.74 -0.13
C LEU A 155 1.38 1.18 -0.45
N LEU A 156 1.66 -0.05 -0.03
CA LEU A 156 3.01 -0.62 -0.05
C LEU A 156 3.34 -1.37 -1.35
N SER A 157 2.35 -1.87 -2.10
CA SER A 157 2.58 -2.42 -3.45
C SER A 157 3.12 -1.36 -4.42
N PRO A 158 2.48 -0.18 -4.57
CA PRO A 158 3.05 0.93 -5.35
C PRO A 158 4.45 1.36 -4.88
N LEU A 159 4.70 1.32 -3.57
CA LEU A 159 6.00 1.64 -2.99
C LEU A 159 7.11 0.68 -3.47
N VAL A 160 6.82 -0.62 -3.61
CA VAL A 160 7.77 -1.60 -4.19
C VAL A 160 8.23 -1.14 -5.58
N GLY A 161 7.30 -0.71 -6.43
CA GLY A 161 7.60 -0.19 -7.76
C GLY A 161 8.44 1.09 -7.71
N ALA A 162 8.07 2.04 -6.85
CA ALA A 162 8.78 3.32 -6.70
C ALA A 162 10.22 3.12 -6.21
N ILE A 163 10.45 2.22 -5.24
CA ILE A 163 11.78 1.83 -4.76
C ILE A 163 12.58 1.14 -5.86
N ALA A 164 11.98 0.17 -6.56
CA ALA A 164 12.68 -0.56 -7.62
C ALA A 164 13.13 0.38 -8.76
N ALA A 165 12.35 1.42 -9.04
CA ALA A 165 12.71 2.49 -9.98
C ALA A 165 13.77 3.45 -9.44
N GLY A 166 13.94 3.56 -8.12
CA GLY A 166 14.97 4.39 -7.46
C GLY A 166 14.47 5.78 -7.05
N ASN A 167 13.19 5.94 -6.77
CA ASN A 167 12.59 7.21 -6.35
C ASN A 167 12.67 7.41 -4.83
N ALA A 168 12.63 8.67 -4.39
CA ALA A 168 12.19 9.01 -3.03
C ALA A 168 10.65 9.03 -2.99
N VAL A 169 10.05 8.79 -1.82
CA VAL A 169 8.61 8.54 -1.73
C VAL A 169 7.96 9.20 -0.51
N VAL A 170 6.79 9.79 -0.70
CA VAL A 170 5.85 10.13 0.37
C VAL A 170 4.66 9.17 0.30
N LEU A 171 4.33 8.57 1.44
CA LEU A 171 3.19 7.69 1.62
C LEU A 171 2.09 8.46 2.37
N LYS A 172 0.86 8.44 1.87
CA LYS A 172 -0.32 8.95 2.58
C LYS A 172 -1.35 7.81 2.73
N PRO A 173 -1.39 7.13 3.89
CA PRO A 173 -2.44 6.16 4.20
C PRO A 173 -3.80 6.84 4.33
N SER A 174 -4.87 6.07 4.19
CA SER A 174 -6.24 6.56 4.36
C SER A 174 -6.56 6.88 5.81
N GLU A 175 -7.09 8.08 6.07
CA GLU A 175 -7.57 8.53 7.39
C GLU A 175 -8.73 7.69 7.95
N VAL A 176 -9.47 6.98 7.07
CA VAL A 176 -10.61 6.13 7.46
C VAL A 176 -10.15 4.85 8.18
N THR A 177 -8.89 4.44 8.00
CA THR A 177 -8.31 3.23 8.58
C THR A 177 -7.27 3.61 9.63
N ALA A 178 -7.73 4.25 10.71
CA ALA A 178 -6.88 4.89 11.71
C ALA A 178 -5.96 3.91 12.45
N HIS A 179 -6.44 2.70 12.78
CA HIS A 179 -5.61 1.68 13.45
C HIS A 179 -4.49 1.20 12.52
N THR A 180 -4.82 0.96 11.26
CA THR A 180 -3.86 0.52 10.25
C THR A 180 -2.83 1.61 9.95
N SER A 181 -3.27 2.86 9.82
CA SER A 181 -2.41 4.03 9.64
C SER A 181 -1.40 4.15 10.78
N ALA A 182 -1.87 4.05 12.02
CA ALA A 182 -1.01 4.13 13.20
C ALA A 182 0.07 3.03 13.23
N VAL A 183 -0.29 1.78 12.90
CA VAL A 183 0.70 0.68 12.81
C VAL A 183 1.74 0.97 11.73
N LEU A 184 1.33 1.47 10.57
CA LEU A 184 2.24 1.85 9.48
C LEU A 184 3.17 2.98 9.92
N ALA A 185 2.64 4.06 10.49
CA ALA A 185 3.40 5.21 10.94
C ALA A 185 4.40 4.87 12.05
N GLU A 186 4.00 4.04 13.00
CA GLU A 186 4.84 3.66 14.14
C GLU A 186 5.95 2.67 13.76
N ARG A 187 5.66 1.72 12.86
CA ARG A 187 6.53 0.57 12.64
C ARG A 187 7.33 0.63 11.35
N LEU A 188 6.75 1.12 10.25
CA LEU A 188 7.42 1.15 8.95
C LEU A 188 8.76 1.93 8.98
N PRO A 189 8.87 3.11 9.64
CA PRO A 189 10.13 3.86 9.72
C PRO A 189 11.31 3.11 10.36
N LYS A 190 11.04 2.06 11.14
CA LYS A 190 12.08 1.22 11.78
C LYS A 190 12.78 0.29 10.77
N TYR A 191 12.22 0.13 9.57
CA TYR A 191 12.72 -0.80 8.54
C TYR A 191 13.34 -0.08 7.35
N ILE A 192 12.79 1.07 6.96
CA ILE A 192 13.13 1.76 5.71
C ILE A 192 14.00 3.00 5.96
N ASP A 193 14.62 3.51 4.90
CA ASP A 193 15.41 4.75 4.95
C ASP A 193 14.52 6.00 4.99
N THR A 194 14.38 6.56 6.20
CA THR A 194 13.55 7.74 6.48
C THR A 194 14.11 9.06 5.94
N ASP A 195 15.29 9.04 5.31
CA ASP A 195 15.75 10.19 4.52
C ASP A 195 15.16 10.21 3.11
N ALA A 196 14.69 9.07 2.61
CA ALA A 196 14.23 8.90 1.24
C ALA A 196 12.76 8.44 1.15
N ILE A 197 12.19 7.90 2.22
CA ILE A 197 10.80 7.49 2.28
C ILE A 197 10.17 8.04 3.56
N ALA A 198 9.06 8.74 3.44
CA ALA A 198 8.33 9.27 4.58
C ALA A 198 6.84 8.91 4.49
N LEU A 199 6.16 8.96 5.63
CA LEU A 199 4.73 8.74 5.75
C LEU A 199 4.10 9.99 6.36
N VAL A 200 3.01 10.46 5.76
CA VAL A 200 2.23 11.62 6.21
C VAL A 200 0.82 11.14 6.48
N GLU A 201 0.42 11.15 7.75
CA GLU A 201 -0.93 10.84 8.19
C GLU A 201 -1.80 12.08 8.15
N GLY A 202 -3.11 11.88 7.97
CA GLY A 202 -4.08 12.97 8.00
C GLY A 202 -5.13 12.86 6.90
N GLY A 203 -6.12 13.74 6.98
CA GLY A 203 -7.28 13.76 6.09
C GLY A 203 -7.12 14.74 4.94
N VAL A 204 -8.21 15.44 4.63
CA VAL A 204 -8.25 16.46 3.57
C VAL A 204 -7.17 17.55 3.75
N PRO A 205 -6.96 18.16 4.93
CA PRO A 205 -5.99 19.25 5.08
C PRO A 205 -4.55 18.85 4.70
N GLU A 206 -4.07 17.71 5.21
CA GLU A 206 -2.73 17.20 4.94
C GLU A 206 -2.58 16.72 3.49
N THR A 207 -3.65 16.16 2.93
CA THR A 207 -3.68 15.76 1.52
C THR A 207 -3.62 16.98 0.59
N SER A 208 -4.37 18.04 0.90
CA SER A 208 -4.30 19.31 0.17
C SER A 208 -2.90 19.92 0.25
N ALA A 209 -2.31 19.98 1.45
CA ALA A 209 -0.96 20.49 1.64
C ALA A 209 0.11 19.67 0.89
N LEU A 210 -0.05 18.35 0.82
CA LEU A 210 0.77 17.48 -0.02
C LEU A 210 0.59 17.82 -1.50
N LEU A 211 -0.64 17.92 -2.00
CA LEU A 211 -0.93 18.18 -3.42
C LEU A 211 -0.47 19.56 -3.90
N GLU A 212 -0.21 20.50 -2.99
CA GLU A 212 0.45 21.78 -3.29
C GLU A 212 1.96 21.64 -3.52
N GLN A 213 2.58 20.52 -3.11
CA GLN A 213 4.02 20.28 -3.29
C GLN A 213 4.34 19.71 -4.68
N ARG A 214 5.59 19.92 -5.12
CA ARG A 214 6.08 19.36 -6.39
C ARG A 214 6.51 17.90 -6.26
N PHE A 215 5.69 17.02 -6.82
CA PHE A 215 6.04 15.62 -7.09
C PHE A 215 6.33 15.39 -8.57
N ASP A 216 7.16 14.41 -8.90
CA ASP A 216 7.45 14.01 -10.28
C ASP A 216 6.54 12.86 -10.74
N HIS A 217 5.86 12.22 -9.79
CA HIS A 217 4.80 11.27 -10.05
C HIS A 217 3.84 11.20 -8.85
N ILE A 218 2.54 11.03 -9.12
CA ILE A 218 1.54 10.81 -8.10
C ILE A 218 0.78 9.52 -8.45
N MET A 219 0.78 8.57 -7.52
CA MET A 219 0.00 7.34 -7.60
C MET A 219 -1.17 7.47 -6.63
N TYR A 220 -2.38 7.58 -7.17
CA TYR A 220 -3.61 7.68 -6.39
C TYR A 220 -4.49 6.46 -6.67
N THR A 221 -4.97 5.82 -5.62
CA THR A 221 -6.06 4.85 -5.73
C THR A 221 -7.19 5.28 -4.79
N GLY A 222 -8.40 5.41 -5.31
CA GLY A 222 -9.56 5.84 -4.56
C GLY A 222 -10.74 6.15 -5.47
N ASN A 223 -11.80 6.69 -4.87
CA ASN A 223 -12.98 7.14 -5.60
C ASN A 223 -12.94 8.66 -5.61
N GLY A 224 -12.89 9.26 -6.80
CA GLY A 224 -12.84 10.72 -7.00
C GLY A 224 -14.09 11.44 -6.54
#